data_AF-A0AAU0MPQ5-F1
#
_entry.id   AF-A0AAU0MPQ5-F1
#
_cell.length_a   1.000
_cell.length_b   1.000
_cell.length_c   1.000
_cell.angle_alpha   90.00
_cell.angle_beta   90.00
_cell.angle_gamma   90.00
#
_symmetry.space_group_name_H-M   'P 1'
#
loop_
_entity.id
_entity.type
_entity.pdbx_description
1 polymer ?
#
loop_
_entity_poly.entity_id
_entity_poly.type
_entity_poly.pdbx_seq_one_letter_code
_entity_poly.pdbx_strand_id
1 'polypeptide(L)'
;MRNLKIIIGRIMIALGLLGGFVSVWYTLAFTWMPEFGAVNLPDGPTHSNYHAFRGAMLAFAVNLLLMWVAIKAKSIRLESWAIVTFMAVFYYAGWWVAWPIWGYHAPSVTAEMNHVIGTFGGLGGLILLKPRRD
;
A
#
# COMPACT_ATOMS: atom_id res chain seq x y z
N MET A 1 -20.90 18.45 9.49
CA MET A 1 -20.70 17.05 9.01
C MET A 1 -19.63 16.88 7.93
N ARG A 2 -19.60 17.71 6.86
CA ARG A 2 -18.60 17.59 5.76
C ARG A 2 -17.14 17.67 6.23
N ASN A 3 -16.82 18.59 7.14
CA ASN A 3 -15.46 18.74 7.67
C ASN A 3 -15.04 17.54 8.54
N LEU A 4 -15.97 17.00 9.35
CA LEU A 4 -15.71 15.81 10.17
C LEU A 4 -15.39 14.59 9.31
N LYS A 5 -16.16 14.35 8.23
CA LYS A 5 -15.89 13.26 7.27
C LYS A 5 -14.47 13.37 6.68
N ILE A 6 -14.05 14.58 6.30
CA ILE A 6 -12.71 14.82 5.74
C ILE A 6 -11.63 14.58 6.79
N ILE A 7 -11.83 15.02 8.04
CA ILE A 7 -10.89 14.79 9.14
C ILE A 7 -10.73 13.28 9.39
N ILE A 8 -11.83 12.55 9.54
CA ILE A 8 -11.80 11.09 9.74
C ILE A 8 -11.13 10.40 8.56
N GLY A 9 -11.47 10.79 7.32
CA GLY A 9 -10.84 10.23 6.12
C GLY A 9 -9.33 10.46 6.09
N ARG A 10 -8.86 11.65 6.48
CA ARG A 10 -7.41 11.95 6.59
C ARG A 10 -6.72 11.14 7.68
N ILE A 11 -7.37 10.98 8.84
CA ILE A 11 -6.84 10.16 9.93
C ILE A 11 -6.71 8.70 9.47
N MET A 12 -7.73 8.17 8.80
CA MET A 12 -7.68 6.82 8.24
C MET A 12 -6.56 6.66 7.22
N ILE A 13 -6.42 7.60 6.28
CA ILE A 13 -5.27 7.58 5.36
C ILE A 13 -3.95 7.65 6.13
N ALA A 14 -3.81 8.50 7.15
CA ALA A 14 -2.59 8.59 7.94
C ALA A 14 -2.23 7.25 8.61
N LEU A 15 -3.22 6.54 9.17
CA LEU A 15 -3.02 5.17 9.69
C LEU A 15 -2.60 4.20 8.57
N GLY A 16 -3.25 4.30 7.41
CA GLY A 16 -2.90 3.50 6.23
C GLY A 16 -1.45 3.73 5.78
N LEU A 17 -1.00 4.98 5.78
CA LEU A 17 0.37 5.38 5.44
C LEU A 17 1.39 4.85 6.45
N LEU A 18 1.07 4.80 7.75
CA LEU A 18 1.98 4.21 8.74
C LEU A 18 2.27 2.74 8.42
N GLY A 19 1.22 1.93 8.22
CA GLY A 19 1.39 0.53 7.83
C GLY A 19 2.07 0.37 6.46
N GLY A 20 1.71 1.22 5.50
CA GLY A 20 2.26 1.22 4.15
C GLY A 20 3.74 1.57 4.09
N PHE A 21 4.20 2.61 4.79
CA PHE A 21 5.62 2.99 4.82
C PHE A 21 6.48 1.99 5.58
N VAL A 22 5.96 1.38 6.65
CA VAL A 22 6.64 0.26 7.31
C VAL A 22 6.84 -0.89 6.32
N SER A 23 5.79 -1.27 5.59
CA SER A 23 5.87 -2.32 4.56
C SER A 23 6.85 -1.97 3.43
N VAL A 24 6.85 -0.71 2.95
CA VAL A 24 7.83 -0.21 1.97
C VAL A 24 9.24 -0.36 2.48
N TRP A 25 9.52 0.05 3.72
CA TRP A 25 10.86 0.01 4.29
C TRP A 25 11.39 -1.43 4.39
N TYR A 26 10.59 -2.35 4.94
CA TYR A 26 10.98 -3.77 5.01
C TYR A 26 11.20 -4.37 3.62
N THR A 27 10.31 -4.06 2.67
CA THR A 27 10.47 -4.53 1.28
C THR A 27 11.74 -3.98 0.65
N LEU A 28 12.04 -2.69 0.88
CA LEU A 28 13.24 -2.06 0.36
C LEU A 28 14.52 -2.67 0.96
N ALA A 29 14.52 -3.00 2.26
CA ALA A 29 15.65 -3.61 2.95
C ALA A 29 16.09 -4.94 2.29
N PHE A 30 15.14 -5.73 1.77
CA PHE A 30 15.46 -6.96 1.04
C PHE A 30 16.29 -6.73 -0.24
N THR A 31 16.35 -5.51 -0.77
CA THR A 31 17.23 -5.16 -1.90
C THR A 31 18.70 -5.42 -1.59
N TRP A 32 19.10 -5.30 -0.33
CA TRP A 32 20.52 -5.40 0.07
C TRP A 32 20.84 -6.62 0.92
N MET A 33 19.87 -7.50 1.15
CA MET A 33 20.05 -8.72 1.94
C MET A 33 20.52 -9.88 1.04
N PRO A 34 21.74 -10.42 1.25
CA PRO A 34 22.20 -11.58 0.50
C PRO A 34 21.29 -12.81 0.68
N GLU A 35 20.68 -12.96 1.86
CA GLU A 35 19.80 -14.08 2.21
C GLU A 35 18.48 -14.08 1.44
N PHE A 36 18.09 -12.91 0.90
CA PHE A 36 16.90 -12.80 0.05
C PHE A 36 17.18 -13.20 -1.41
N GLY A 37 18.46 -13.30 -1.79
CA GLY A 37 18.86 -13.75 -3.11
C GLY A 37 18.45 -15.21 -3.35
N ALA A 38 17.92 -15.51 -4.54
CA ALA A 38 17.62 -16.89 -4.94
C ALA A 38 18.90 -17.60 -5.40
N VAL A 39 19.90 -17.70 -4.52
CA VAL A 39 21.28 -18.13 -4.83
C VAL A 39 21.39 -19.55 -5.43
N ASN A 40 20.34 -20.35 -5.32
CA ASN A 40 20.26 -21.70 -5.89
C ASN A 40 19.74 -21.74 -7.34
N LEU A 41 19.38 -20.59 -7.93
CA LEU A 41 18.94 -20.48 -9.32
C LEU A 41 20.05 -19.82 -10.17
N PRO A 42 20.31 -20.30 -11.41
CA PRO A 42 21.36 -19.74 -12.28
C PRO A 42 21.28 -18.21 -12.47
N ASP A 43 20.08 -17.66 -12.60
CA ASP A 43 19.82 -16.21 -12.74
C ASP A 43 19.36 -15.54 -11.43
N GLY A 44 19.34 -16.28 -10.32
CA GLY A 44 18.77 -15.87 -9.05
C GLY A 44 19.59 -14.94 -8.12
N PRO A 45 20.93 -14.81 -8.21
CA PRO A 45 21.73 -14.07 -7.22
C PRO A 45 21.38 -12.59 -7.04
N THR A 46 20.65 -11.98 -7.98
CA THR A 46 20.20 -10.58 -7.90
C THR A 46 18.72 -10.38 -8.23
N HIS A 47 18.05 -11.40 -8.78
CA HIS A 47 16.69 -11.28 -9.29
C HIS A 47 15.68 -10.96 -8.19
N SER A 48 15.71 -11.70 -7.07
CA SER A 48 14.84 -11.44 -5.92
C SER A 48 15.05 -10.02 -5.36
N ASN A 49 16.30 -9.57 -5.22
CA ASN A 49 16.63 -8.24 -4.71
C ASN A 49 16.13 -7.13 -5.66
N TYR A 50 16.27 -7.31 -6.98
CA TYR A 50 15.69 -6.41 -7.97
C TYR A 50 14.16 -6.34 -7.84
N HIS A 51 13.49 -7.48 -7.68
CA HIS A 51 12.05 -7.53 -7.49
C HIS A 51 11.59 -6.92 -6.16
N ALA A 52 12.39 -7.02 -5.10
CA ALA A 52 12.17 -6.32 -3.84
C ALA A 52 12.23 -4.80 -4.03
N PHE A 53 13.29 -4.28 -4.67
CA PHE A 53 13.39 -2.84 -4.97
C PHE A 53 12.21 -2.34 -5.80
N ARG A 54 11.89 -3.05 -6.89
CA ARG A 54 10.74 -2.72 -7.76
C ARG A 54 9.44 -2.74 -6.97
N GLY A 55 9.23 -3.76 -6.13
CA GLY A 55 8.06 -3.87 -5.26
C GLY A 55 7.94 -2.70 -4.28
N ALA A 56 9.05 -2.32 -3.65
CA ALA A 56 9.11 -1.18 -2.74
C ALA A 56 8.78 0.14 -3.44
N MET A 57 9.27 0.37 -4.67
CA MET A 57 8.96 1.58 -5.44
C MET A 57 7.49 1.66 -5.85
N LEU A 58 6.89 0.54 -6.25
CA LEU A 58 5.45 0.49 -6.55
C LEU A 58 4.59 0.77 -5.31
N ALA A 59 4.95 0.15 -4.18
CA ALA A 59 4.29 0.39 -2.90
C ALA A 59 4.45 1.86 -2.45
N PHE A 60 5.65 2.43 -2.59
CA PHE A 60 5.93 3.82 -2.26
C PHE A 60 5.08 4.78 -3.09
N ALA A 61 4.98 4.56 -4.41
CA ALA A 61 4.15 5.37 -5.29
C ALA A 61 2.67 5.38 -4.86
N VAL A 62 2.10 4.21 -4.50
CA VAL A 62 0.71 4.14 -4.03
C VAL A 62 0.52 4.88 -2.71
N ASN A 63 1.47 4.78 -1.78
CA ASN A 63 1.42 5.56 -0.53
C ASN A 63 1.47 7.08 -0.80
N LEU A 64 2.30 7.53 -1.75
CA LEU A 64 2.32 8.95 -2.16
C LEU A 64 0.99 9.39 -2.78
N LEU A 65 0.33 8.53 -3.57
CA LEU A 65 -1.00 8.81 -4.11
C LEU A 65 -2.06 8.92 -3.00
N LEU A 66 -2.03 8.05 -1.99
CA LEU A 66 -2.93 8.14 -0.83
C LEU A 66 -2.70 9.45 -0.05
N MET A 67 -1.45 9.81 0.20
CA MET A 67 -1.08 11.08 0.82
C MET A 67 -1.60 12.27 0.01
N TRP A 68 -1.46 12.22 -1.31
CA TRP A 68 -1.95 13.25 -2.22
C TRP A 68 -3.49 13.40 -2.12
N VAL A 69 -4.25 12.30 -2.08
CA VAL A 69 -5.70 12.33 -1.87
C VAL A 69 -6.04 12.97 -0.52
N ALA A 70 -5.35 12.61 0.56
CA ALA A 70 -5.58 13.20 1.88
C ALA A 70 -5.36 14.72 1.89
N ILE A 71 -4.32 15.21 1.22
CA ILE A 71 -4.02 16.64 1.07
C ILE A 71 -5.12 17.32 0.24
N LYS A 72 -5.45 16.77 -0.94
CA LYS A 72 -6.38 17.35 -1.93
C LYS A 72 -7.86 17.03 -1.68
N ALA A 73 -8.20 16.38 -0.57
CA ALA A 73 -9.55 15.93 -0.22
C ALA A 73 -10.72 16.89 -0.53
N LYS A 74 -10.51 18.21 -0.44
CA LYS A 74 -11.56 19.22 -0.71
C LYS A 74 -11.77 19.54 -2.19
N SER A 75 -10.77 19.30 -3.04
CA SER A 75 -10.73 19.73 -4.44
C SER A 75 -10.41 18.61 -5.43
N ILE A 76 -10.28 17.36 -4.96
CA ILE A 76 -10.00 16.22 -5.83
C ILE A 76 -11.21 15.90 -6.73
N ARG A 77 -10.95 15.69 -8.01
CA ARG A 77 -11.97 15.26 -8.99
C ARG A 77 -12.26 13.76 -8.83
N LEU A 78 -13.47 13.34 -9.21
CA LEU A 78 -13.88 11.94 -9.14
C LEU A 78 -12.97 11.02 -9.95
N GLU A 79 -12.55 11.44 -11.14
CA GLU A 79 -11.63 10.70 -12.00
C GLU A 79 -10.29 10.43 -11.30
N SER A 80 -9.64 11.47 -10.77
CA SER A 80 -8.36 11.30 -10.08
C SER A 80 -8.49 10.46 -8.81
N TRP A 81 -9.58 10.64 -8.06
CA TRP A 81 -9.90 9.77 -6.93
C TRP A 81 -10.03 8.31 -7.37
N ALA A 82 -10.76 8.03 -8.46
CA ALA A 82 -10.99 6.68 -8.96
C ALA A 82 -9.71 6.00 -9.42
N ILE A 83 -8.80 6.73 -10.07
CA ILE A 83 -7.47 6.23 -10.46
C ILE A 83 -6.68 5.82 -9.21
N VAL A 84 -6.62 6.68 -8.19
CA VAL A 84 -5.91 6.36 -6.95
C VAL A 84 -6.55 5.17 -6.24
N THR A 85 -7.89 5.11 -6.20
CA THR A 85 -8.60 3.97 -5.63
C THR A 85 -8.30 2.68 -6.37
N PHE A 86 -8.28 2.69 -7.70
CA PHE A 86 -7.90 1.52 -8.51
C PHE A 86 -6.49 1.04 -8.15
N MET A 87 -5.51 1.94 -8.16
CA MET A 87 -4.12 1.61 -7.80
C MET A 87 -4.01 1.05 -6.37
N ALA A 88 -4.72 1.65 -5.40
CA ALA A 88 -4.73 1.21 -4.02
C ALA A 88 -5.38 -0.18 -3.86
N VAL A 89 -6.48 -0.46 -4.56
CA VAL A 89 -7.13 -1.77 -4.52
C VAL A 89 -6.19 -2.87 -4.99
N PHE A 90 -5.49 -2.68 -6.12
CA PHE A 90 -4.56 -3.69 -6.64
C PHE A 90 -3.30 -3.82 -5.78
N TYR A 91 -2.83 -2.73 -5.20
CA TYR A 91 -1.75 -2.77 -4.22
C TYR A 91 -2.12 -3.63 -3.00
N TYR A 92 -3.26 -3.37 -2.37
CA TYR A 92 -3.70 -4.16 -1.21
C TYR A 92 -4.11 -5.58 -1.61
N ALA A 93 -4.66 -5.81 -2.81
CA ALA A 93 -4.95 -7.15 -3.30
C ALA A 93 -3.68 -8.03 -3.31
N GLY A 94 -2.51 -7.46 -3.61
CA GLY A 94 -1.23 -8.15 -3.54
C GLY A 94 -0.88 -8.69 -2.14
N TRP A 95 -1.47 -8.15 -1.07
CA TRP A 95 -1.26 -8.64 0.30
C TRP A 95 -2.17 -9.82 0.67
N TRP A 96 -3.36 -9.88 0.09
CA TRP A 96 -4.43 -10.78 0.54
C TRP A 96 -4.70 -11.92 -0.41
N VAL A 97 -4.59 -11.69 -1.72
CA VAL A 97 -5.01 -12.67 -2.75
C VAL A 97 -4.01 -13.81 -2.90
N ALA A 98 -2.75 -13.60 -2.52
CA ALA A 98 -1.74 -14.66 -2.57
C ALA A 98 -2.04 -15.81 -1.59
N TRP A 99 -2.72 -15.52 -0.47
CA TRP A 99 -3.02 -16.50 0.57
C TRP A 99 -3.98 -17.60 0.10
N PRO A 100 -5.18 -17.31 -0.43
CA PRO A 100 -6.10 -18.37 -0.88
C PRO A 100 -5.62 -19.10 -2.15
N ILE A 101 -4.69 -18.52 -2.93
CA ILE A 101 -4.21 -19.14 -4.18
C ILE A 101 -2.99 -20.03 -3.93
N TRP A 102 -1.99 -19.54 -3.20
CA TRP A 102 -0.70 -20.22 -3.02
C TRP A 102 -0.34 -20.50 -1.55
N GLY A 103 -1.17 -20.08 -0.60
CA GLY A 103 -0.87 -20.20 0.83
C GLY A 103 0.09 -19.12 1.36
N TYR A 104 0.48 -18.13 0.54
CA TYR A 104 1.43 -17.10 0.94
C TYR A 104 0.74 -15.97 1.70
N HIS A 105 1.21 -15.70 2.91
CA HIS A 105 0.74 -14.62 3.78
C HIS A 105 1.93 -13.92 4.44
N ALA A 106 1.68 -12.91 5.26
CA ALA A 106 2.76 -12.19 5.92
C ALA A 106 3.57 -13.12 6.84
N PRO A 107 4.89 -12.91 6.99
CA PRO A 107 5.78 -13.84 7.72
C PRO A 107 5.59 -13.82 9.24
N SER A 108 4.82 -12.86 9.76
CA SER A 108 4.54 -12.74 11.20
C SER A 108 3.22 -12.01 11.44
N VAL A 109 2.64 -12.18 12.63
CA VAL A 109 1.43 -11.47 13.06
C VAL A 109 1.63 -9.95 13.01
N THR A 110 2.82 -9.45 13.35
CA THR A 110 3.13 -8.02 13.27
C THR A 110 3.05 -7.49 11.84
N ALA A 111 3.61 -8.24 10.87
CA ALA A 111 3.51 -7.87 9.45
C ALA A 111 2.06 -7.94 8.95
N GLU A 112 1.31 -8.96 9.38
CA GLU A 112 -0.11 -9.11 9.08
C GLU A 112 -0.93 -7.91 9.60
N MET A 113 -0.66 -7.46 10.83
CA MET A 113 -1.32 -6.28 11.40
C MET A 113 -0.98 -4.98 10.66
N ASN A 114 0.25 -4.82 10.18
CA ASN A 114 0.58 -3.71 9.29
C ASN A 114 -0.24 -3.76 8.00
N HIS A 115 -0.47 -4.96 7.44
CA HIS A 115 -1.31 -5.13 6.26
C HIS A 115 -2.78 -4.78 6.54
N VAL A 116 -3.33 -5.23 7.68
CA VAL A 116 -4.69 -4.87 8.13
C VAL A 116 -4.81 -3.36 8.27
N ILE A 117 -3.95 -2.73 9.06
CA ILE A 117 -3.97 -1.27 9.30
C ILE A 117 -3.83 -0.51 7.98
N GLY A 118 -2.88 -0.92 7.14
CA GLY A 118 -2.66 -0.38 5.81
C GLY A 118 -3.92 -0.41 4.95
N THR A 119 -4.53 -1.59 4.84
CA THR A 119 -5.70 -1.85 3.98
C THR A 119 -6.93 -1.09 4.46
N PHE A 120 -7.30 -1.24 5.73
CA PHE A 120 -8.50 -0.59 6.28
C PHE A 120 -8.33 0.92 6.38
N GLY A 121 -7.14 1.40 6.77
CA GLY A 121 -6.83 2.84 6.81
C GLY A 121 -6.85 3.46 5.41
N GLY A 122 -6.15 2.86 4.45
CA GLY A 122 -6.06 3.34 3.07
C GLY A 122 -7.41 3.32 2.34
N LEU A 123 -8.06 2.16 2.26
CA LEU A 123 -9.32 2.02 1.53
C LEU A 123 -10.48 2.72 2.24
N GLY A 124 -10.57 2.60 3.56
CA GLY A 124 -11.59 3.31 4.34
C GLY A 124 -11.43 4.83 4.23
N GLY A 125 -10.19 5.33 4.29
CA GLY A 125 -9.89 6.73 4.05
C GLY A 125 -10.31 7.19 2.65
N LEU A 126 -10.01 6.42 1.60
CA LEU A 126 -10.45 6.73 0.23
C LEU A 126 -11.97 6.79 0.12
N ILE A 127 -12.70 5.85 0.71
CA ILE A 127 -14.18 5.84 0.71
C ILE A 127 -14.72 7.11 1.37
N LEU A 128 -14.15 7.51 2.51
CA LEU A 128 -14.55 8.74 3.20
C LEU A 128 -14.18 10.01 2.43
N LEU A 129 -13.07 9.99 1.70
CA LEU A 129 -12.60 11.12 0.89
C LEU A 129 -13.14 11.13 -0.54
N LYS A 130 -14.05 10.21 -0.89
CA LYS A 130 -14.73 10.20 -2.19
C LYS A 130 -15.41 11.56 -2.47
N PRO A 131 -15.10 12.22 -3.59
CA PRO A 131 -15.77 13.46 -3.98
C PRO A 131 -17.23 13.20 -4.33
N ARG A 132 -18.08 14.21 -4.17
CA ARG A 132 -19.47 14.12 -4.63
C ARG A 132 -19.48 14.20 -6.16
N ARG A 133 -20.46 13.55 -6.80
CA ARG A 133 -20.79 13.88 -8.19
C ARG A 133 -21.34 15.30 -8.14
N ASP A 134 -20.68 16.20 -8.86
CA ASP A 134 -21.23 17.52 -9.16
C ASP A 134 -22.49 17.34 -10.01
#